data_AF-A0AA35JRS9-F1
#
_entry.id   AF-A0AA35JRS9-F1
#
_cell.length_a   1.000
_cell.length_b   1.000
_cell.length_c   1.000
_cell.angle_alpha   90.00
_cell.angle_beta   90.00
_cell.angle_gamma   90.00
#
_symmetry.space_group_name_H-M   'P 1'
#
loop_
_entity.id
_entity.type
_entity.pdbx_description
1 polymer ?
#
loop_
_entity_poly.entity_id
_entity_poly.type
_entity_poly.pdbx_seq_one_letter_code
_entity_poly.pdbx_strand_id
1 'polypeptide(L)'
;MRSNCSLGGIGMMCSLSEQGKQLAIQVSNILGMDGCGIDLLMKDDCSFYVCEANANVGFIAFDKACNLDVAGIIADYAASLLPPGRLTRRMSLLSVVSTASETSEPELGPPASATVDNMSASSSSVDSDPETTERELLTKLPGS
;
A
#
# COMPACT_ATOMS: atom_id res chain seq x y z
N MET A 1 10.03 -22.78 0.87
CA MET A 1 9.63 -21.63 1.74
C MET A 1 9.52 -20.40 0.84
N ARG A 2 8.56 -19.50 1.07
CA ARG A 2 8.40 -18.24 0.30
C ARG A 2 8.87 -17.07 1.16
N SER A 3 9.57 -16.10 0.56
CA SER A 3 10.18 -14.95 1.26
C SER A 3 9.31 -13.69 1.23
N ASN A 4 8.12 -13.72 0.61
CA ASN A 4 7.28 -12.53 0.46
C ASN A 4 6.89 -11.94 1.83
N CYS A 5 6.99 -10.61 1.95
CA CYS A 5 6.64 -9.91 3.19
C CYS A 5 5.16 -10.07 3.56
N SER A 6 4.26 -10.17 2.56
CA SER A 6 2.83 -10.44 2.77
C SER A 6 2.53 -11.79 3.42
N LEU A 7 3.51 -12.71 3.44
CA LEU A 7 3.39 -14.05 4.01
C LEU A 7 4.20 -14.19 5.30
N GLY A 8 4.54 -13.07 5.94
CA GLY A 8 5.33 -13.04 7.17
C GLY A 8 6.85 -13.01 6.95
N GLY A 9 7.32 -12.82 5.71
CA GLY A 9 8.72 -12.48 5.45
C GLY A 9 9.10 -11.13 6.08
N ILE A 10 10.35 -10.99 6.50
CA ILE A 10 10.87 -9.76 7.11
C ILE A 10 11.81 -9.09 6.10
N GLY A 11 11.45 -7.87 5.67
CA GLY A 11 12.29 -7.05 4.80
C GLY A 11 13.39 -6.36 5.60
N MET A 12 14.62 -6.37 5.08
CA MET A 12 15.77 -5.62 5.61
C MET A 12 16.50 -4.94 4.46
N MET A 13 17.08 -3.77 4.72
CA MET A 13 17.94 -3.10 3.75
C MET A 13 19.15 -3.97 3.42
N CYS A 14 19.39 -4.19 2.14
CA CYS A 14 20.55 -4.90 1.63
C CYS A 14 21.21 -4.08 0.51
N SER A 15 22.53 -3.96 0.54
CA SER A 15 23.28 -3.31 -0.53
C SER A 15 23.47 -4.29 -1.70
N LEU A 16 22.95 -3.93 -2.88
CA LEU A 16 23.24 -4.67 -4.11
C LEU A 16 24.63 -4.30 -4.65
N SER A 17 25.36 -5.29 -5.17
CA SER A 17 26.57 -5.05 -5.97
C SER A 17 26.21 -4.36 -7.29
N GLU A 18 27.20 -3.77 -7.95
CA GLU A 18 26.97 -3.10 -9.24
C GLU A 18 26.40 -4.05 -10.29
N GLN A 19 26.87 -5.31 -10.31
CA GLN A 19 26.32 -6.34 -11.19
C GLN A 19 24.82 -6.57 -10.96
N GLY A 20 24.39 -6.64 -9.69
CA GLY A 20 22.97 -6.83 -9.36
C GLY A 20 22.11 -5.63 -9.77
N LYS A 21 22.61 -4.41 -9.58
CA LYS A 21 21.92 -3.18 -10.01
C LYS A 21 21.76 -3.12 -11.53
N GLN A 22 22.84 -3.37 -12.27
CA GLN A 22 22.82 -3.38 -13.73
C GLN A 22 21.89 -4.45 -14.27
N LEU A 23 21.87 -5.65 -13.65
CA LEU A 23 20.95 -6.71 -14.02
C LEU A 23 19.48 -6.28 -13.85
N ALA A 24 19.13 -5.66 -12.72
CA ALA A 24 17.76 -5.17 -12.50
C ALA A 24 17.35 -4.10 -13.53
N ILE A 25 18.24 -3.14 -13.83
CA ILE A 25 18.01 -2.11 -14.85
C ILE A 25 17.87 -2.72 -16.26
N GLN A 26 18.67 -3.73 -16.59
CA GLN A 26 18.58 -4.41 -17.88
C GLN A 26 17.23 -5.12 -18.04
N VAL A 27 16.75 -5.79 -16.99
CA VAL A 27 15.44 -6.44 -17.01
C VAL A 27 14.33 -5.41 -17.21
N SER A 28 14.34 -4.29 -16.48
CA SER A 28 13.31 -3.25 -16.65
C SER A 28 13.31 -2.66 -18.07
N ASN A 29 14.49 -2.44 -18.65
CA ASN A 29 14.64 -1.94 -20.02
C ASN A 29 14.13 -2.94 -21.07
N ILE A 30 14.45 -4.23 -20.92
CA ILE A 30 13.99 -5.28 -21.83
C ILE A 30 12.45 -5.38 -21.81
N LEU A 31 11.84 -5.21 -20.63
CA LEU A 31 10.40 -5.26 -20.46
C LEU A 31 9.69 -3.94 -20.83
N GLY A 32 10.43 -2.86 -21.09
CA GLY A 32 9.88 -1.56 -21.44
C GLY A 32 9.10 -0.91 -20.29
N MET A 33 9.60 -1.07 -19.05
CA MET A 33 8.93 -0.59 -17.85
C MET A 33 9.70 0.54 -17.21
N ASP A 34 9.05 1.68 -16.99
CA ASP A 34 9.64 2.85 -16.33
C ASP A 34 9.78 2.67 -14.80
N GLY A 35 8.95 1.79 -14.21
CA GLY A 35 9.01 1.42 -12.80
C GLY A 35 8.50 0.00 -12.58
N CYS A 36 9.26 -0.81 -11.85
CA CYS A 36 8.92 -2.19 -11.51
C CYS A 36 9.72 -2.69 -10.30
N GLY A 37 9.22 -3.76 -9.66
CA GLY A 37 9.97 -4.52 -8.68
C GLY A 37 10.68 -5.69 -9.35
N ILE A 38 11.99 -5.84 -9.15
CA ILE A 38 12.78 -6.96 -9.66
C ILE A 38 13.28 -7.80 -8.48
N ASP A 39 12.84 -9.06 -8.43
CA ASP A 39 13.25 -9.99 -7.39
C ASP A 39 14.49 -10.76 -7.86
N LEU A 40 15.59 -10.58 -7.13
CA LEU A 40 16.86 -11.24 -7.39
C LEU A 40 17.15 -12.31 -6.33
N LEU A 41 17.59 -13.48 -6.78
CA LEU A 41 18.19 -14.50 -5.91
C LEU A 41 19.71 -14.45 -6.04
N MET A 42 20.39 -14.34 -4.90
CA MET A 42 21.85 -14.39 -4.81
C MET A 42 22.33 -15.84 -4.87
N LYS A 43 23.40 -16.08 -5.62
CA LYS A 43 24.11 -17.36 -5.72
C LYS A 43 25.29 -17.41 -4.77
N ASP A 44 25.86 -18.61 -4.62
CA ASP A 44 27.06 -18.85 -3.81
C ASP A 44 28.30 -18.11 -4.31
N ASP A 45 28.34 -17.76 -5.60
CA ASP A 45 29.43 -17.01 -6.25
C ASP A 45 29.22 -15.48 -6.22
N CYS A 46 28.28 -15.00 -5.40
CA CYS A 46 27.87 -13.58 -5.31
C CYS A 46 27.27 -13.00 -6.60
N SER A 47 26.92 -13.83 -7.59
CA SER A 47 26.14 -13.41 -8.76
C SER A 47 24.63 -13.60 -8.52
N PHE A 48 23.79 -13.21 -9.49
CA PHE A 48 22.34 -13.18 -9.31
C PHE A 48 21.58 -13.98 -10.37
N TYR A 49 20.41 -14.49 -9.98
CA TYR A 49 19.32 -14.91 -10.87
C TYR A 49 18.17 -13.92 -10.75
N VAL A 50 17.48 -13.66 -11.86
CA VAL A 50 16.20 -12.94 -11.88
C VAL A 50 15.09 -13.96 -11.68
N CYS A 51 14.20 -13.71 -10.73
CA CYS A 51 13.10 -14.65 -10.40
C CYS A 51 11.73 -14.10 -10.75
N GLU A 52 11.52 -12.81 -10.56
CA GLU A 52 10.27 -12.14 -10.88
C GLU A 52 10.56 -10.70 -11.32
N ALA A 53 9.72 -10.19 -12.22
CA ALA A 53 9.60 -8.78 -12.52
C ALA A 53 8.12 -8.39 -12.39
N ASN A 54 7.83 -7.42 -11.53
CA ASN A 54 6.46 -7.06 -11.16
C ASN A 54 6.15 -5.59 -11.50
N ALA A 55 5.17 -5.39 -12.38
CA ALA A 55 4.69 -4.07 -12.80
C ALA A 55 3.87 -3.34 -11.74
N ASN A 56 3.25 -4.10 -10.85
CA ASN A 56 2.38 -3.58 -9.80
C ASN A 56 2.94 -4.01 -8.43
N VAL A 57 4.19 -3.62 -8.19
CA VAL A 57 4.89 -3.92 -6.95
C VAL A 57 4.34 -3.05 -5.80
N GLY A 58 4.18 -3.66 -4.62
CA GLY A 58 3.84 -2.94 -3.39
C GLY A 58 5.09 -2.43 -2.68
N PHE A 59 5.16 -1.14 -2.38
CA PHE A 59 6.36 -0.51 -1.80
C PHE A 59 6.36 -0.40 -0.27
N ILE A 60 5.23 -0.61 0.42
CA ILE A 60 5.10 -0.33 1.87
C ILE A 60 6.19 -1.01 2.72
N ALA A 61 6.48 -2.29 2.46
CA ALA A 61 7.52 -3.01 3.19
C ALA A 61 8.93 -2.54 2.80
N PHE A 62 9.13 -2.19 1.53
CA PHE A 62 10.40 -1.70 0.99
C PHE A 62 10.74 -0.31 1.54
N ASP A 63 9.79 0.63 1.50
CA ASP A 63 9.93 2.00 2.03
C ASP A 63 10.36 1.98 3.49
N LYS A 64 9.73 1.11 4.30
CA LYS A 64 10.08 0.94 5.72
C LYS A 64 11.46 0.32 5.91
N ALA A 65 11.78 -0.72 5.15
CA ALA A 65 13.06 -1.42 5.28
C ALA A 65 14.24 -0.56 4.85
N CYS A 66 14.07 0.25 3.79
CA CYS A 66 15.10 1.10 3.21
C CYS A 66 15.06 2.55 3.74
N ASN A 67 14.05 2.91 4.54
CA ASN A 67 13.78 4.28 4.98
C ASN A 67 13.75 5.28 3.81
N LEU A 68 12.95 4.96 2.78
CA LEU A 68 12.86 5.70 1.52
C LEU A 68 11.40 6.09 1.22
N ASP A 69 11.21 7.27 0.63
CA ASP A 69 9.93 7.69 0.06
C ASP A 69 9.88 7.33 -1.44
N VAL A 70 9.58 6.06 -1.74
CA VAL A 70 9.54 5.59 -3.13
C VAL A 70 8.40 6.25 -3.91
N ALA A 71 7.26 6.50 -3.26
CA ALA A 71 6.14 7.19 -3.88
C ALA A 71 6.51 8.60 -4.34
N GLY A 72 7.20 9.37 -3.49
CA GLY A 72 7.75 10.68 -3.83
C GLY A 72 8.72 10.63 -5.00
N ILE A 73 9.65 9.67 -5.00
CA ILE A 73 10.62 9.48 -6.09
C ILE A 73 9.92 9.18 -7.43
N ILE A 74 8.92 8.30 -7.43
CA ILE A 74 8.15 7.97 -8.63
C ILE A 74 7.35 9.20 -9.10
N ALA A 75 6.75 9.96 -8.17
CA ALA A 75 6.01 11.18 -8.50
C ALA A 75 6.92 12.25 -9.12
N ASP A 76 8.11 12.46 -8.54
CA ASP A 76 9.12 13.40 -9.06
C ASP A 76 9.62 12.96 -10.44
N TYR A 77 9.87 11.66 -10.63
CA TYR A 77 10.23 11.11 -11.93
C TYR A 77 9.12 11.36 -12.95
N ALA A 78 7.86 11.02 -12.63
CA ALA A 78 6.73 11.26 -13.53
C ALA A 78 6.54 12.75 -13.86
N ALA A 79 6.72 13.63 -12.89
CA ALA A 79 6.68 15.08 -13.09
C ALA A 79 7.80 15.56 -14.02
N SER A 80 8.99 14.95 -13.95
CA SER A 80 10.12 15.27 -14.82
C SER A 80 9.91 14.91 -16.29
N LEU A 81 9.04 13.94 -16.57
CA LEU A 81 8.66 13.55 -17.94
C LEU A 81 7.70 14.54 -18.61
N LEU A 82 7.12 15.47 -17.84
CA LEU A 82 6.18 16.45 -18.38
C LEU A 82 6.91 17.57 -19.14
N PRO A 83 6.34 18.05 -20.25
CA PRO A 83 6.87 19.22 -20.94
C PRO A 83 6.93 20.44 -20.02
N PRO A 84 7.96 21.30 -20.18
CA PRO A 84 8.05 22.56 -19.44
C PRO A 84 6.76 23.38 -19.54
N GLY A 85 6.28 23.92 -18.41
CA GLY A 85 5.11 24.81 -18.37
C GLY A 85 3.75 24.13 -18.17
N ARG A 86 3.69 22.79 -18.01
CA ARG A 86 2.42 22.07 -17.77
C ARG A 86 2.02 21.97 -16.30
N LEU A 87 2.96 22.17 -15.37
CA LEU A 87 2.69 22.30 -13.94
C LEU A 87 2.29 23.76 -13.62
N THR A 88 1.10 24.18 -14.06
CA THR A 88 0.53 25.40 -13.48
C THR A 88 0.25 25.13 -12.01
N ARG A 89 1.00 25.78 -11.12
CA ARG A 89 0.70 25.84 -9.69
C ARG A 89 -0.69 26.45 -9.53
N ARG A 90 -1.72 25.62 -9.50
CA ARG A 90 -3.03 25.98 -8.95
C ARG A 90 -3.28 25.08 -7.76
N MET A 91 -2.92 25.60 -6.59
CA MET A 91 -3.80 25.74 -5.42
C MET A 91 -3.12 26.70 -4.45
N SER A 92 -3.37 28.00 -4.64
CA SER A 92 -3.38 28.92 -3.52
C SER A 92 -4.73 28.72 -2.84
N LEU A 93 -4.76 27.98 -1.74
CA LEU A 93 -5.84 28.06 -0.77
C LEU A 93 -5.40 29.03 0.34
N LEU A 94 -5.14 30.29 -0.04
CA LEU A 94 -4.91 31.35 0.95
C LEU A 94 -6.25 31.97 1.36
N SER A 95 -6.56 31.76 2.64
CA SER A 95 -6.97 32.79 3.59
C SER A 95 -8.21 33.65 3.26
N VAL A 96 -9.38 33.25 3.75
CA VAL A 96 -10.36 34.21 4.30
C VAL A 96 -11.15 33.51 5.40
N VAL A 97 -10.94 33.93 6.66
CA VAL A 97 -11.97 34.51 7.53
C VAL A 97 -11.24 35.07 8.74
N SER A 98 -11.15 36.39 8.79
CA SER A 98 -10.95 37.14 10.01
C SER A 98 -12.03 38.21 10.06
N THR A 99 -12.70 38.27 11.21
CA THR A 99 -13.34 39.42 11.90
C THR A 99 -14.81 39.25 12.25
N ALA A 100 -15.07 39.08 13.55
CA ALA A 100 -15.99 39.85 14.39
C ALA A 100 -15.79 39.32 15.84
N SER A 101 -15.08 40.04 16.72
CA SER A 101 -15.51 41.18 17.55
C SER A 101 -15.90 40.71 18.96
N GLU A 102 -15.28 41.36 19.95
CA GLU A 102 -15.54 41.34 21.40
C GLU A 102 -17.05 41.59 21.69
N THR A 103 -17.70 41.29 22.82
CA THR A 103 -17.31 41.34 24.23
C THR A 103 -18.45 40.72 25.11
N SER A 104 -18.11 40.29 26.34
CA SER A 104 -18.94 40.27 27.58
C SER A 104 -20.09 39.26 27.81
N GLU A 105 -19.88 38.39 28.81
CA GLU A 105 -20.88 37.77 29.72
C GLU A 105 -21.50 38.83 30.66
N PRO A 106 -22.74 38.65 31.22
CA PRO A 106 -22.87 37.97 32.53
C PRO A 106 -24.20 37.21 32.85
N GLU A 107 -24.03 36.17 33.69
CA GLU A 107 -24.82 35.67 34.85
C GLU A 107 -26.24 35.03 34.80
N LEU A 108 -26.29 33.81 35.39
CA LEU A 108 -27.19 33.23 36.44
C LEU A 108 -28.72 33.17 36.20
N GLY A 109 -29.47 32.06 36.37
CA GLY A 109 -29.29 30.74 36.99
C GLY A 109 -30.52 29.81 36.71
N PRO A 110 -30.66 28.65 37.39
CA PRO A 110 -31.54 27.50 37.01
C PRO A 110 -32.94 27.57 37.70
N PRO A 111 -34.01 26.77 37.35
CA PRO A 111 -34.00 25.30 37.45
C PRO A 111 -34.96 24.45 36.56
N ALA A 112 -34.75 23.13 36.67
CA ALA A 112 -35.75 22.05 36.72
C ALA A 112 -36.47 21.53 35.46
N SER A 113 -36.06 20.30 35.12
CA SER A 113 -36.88 19.09 34.95
C SER A 113 -37.23 18.63 33.55
N ALA A 114 -37.17 17.29 33.42
CA ALA A 114 -37.73 16.43 32.39
C ALA A 114 -37.09 16.60 30.99
N THR A 115 -36.64 15.57 30.28
CA THR A 115 -36.85 14.12 30.38
C THR A 115 -35.84 13.48 29.43
N VAL A 116 -35.34 12.32 29.84
CA VAL A 116 -34.75 11.27 28.97
C VAL A 116 -35.65 11.06 27.74
N ASP A 117 -35.11 10.85 26.54
CA ASP A 117 -34.85 9.48 26.11
C ASP A 117 -33.83 9.35 24.98
N ASN A 118 -33.13 8.23 25.14
CA ASN A 118 -32.00 7.69 24.44
C ASN A 118 -32.47 6.91 23.20
N MET A 119 -32.18 7.41 21.99
CA MET A 119 -32.38 6.63 20.75
C MET A 119 -31.18 5.70 20.55
N SER A 120 -31.20 4.56 21.24
CA SER A 120 -30.32 3.43 20.95
C SER A 120 -30.90 2.58 19.83
N ALA A 121 -30.12 2.43 18.77
CA ALA A 121 -30.40 1.54 17.65
C ALA A 121 -30.50 0.07 18.12
N SER A 122 -31.60 -0.59 17.77
CA SER A 122 -31.76 -2.05 17.81
C SER A 122 -31.80 -2.53 16.36
N SER A 123 -30.76 -3.21 15.88
CA SER A 123 -30.61 -4.68 15.81
C SER A 123 -31.22 -5.30 14.55
N SER A 124 -30.38 -5.89 13.70
CA SER A 124 -30.66 -7.23 13.14
C SER A 124 -29.37 -7.87 12.62
N SER A 125 -28.90 -8.84 13.41
CA SER A 125 -27.98 -9.92 13.11
C SER A 125 -28.55 -10.89 12.07
N VAL A 126 -27.72 -11.36 11.14
CA VAL A 126 -27.87 -12.71 10.53
C VAL A 126 -26.49 -13.33 10.33
N ASP A 127 -26.19 -14.31 11.18
CA ASP A 127 -25.16 -15.35 11.02
C ASP A 127 -25.63 -16.37 9.98
N SER A 128 -24.72 -16.91 9.16
CA SER A 128 -24.83 -18.27 8.58
C SER A 128 -23.54 -18.72 7.87
N ASP A 129 -22.89 -19.72 8.45
CA ASP A 129 -22.10 -20.81 7.85
C ASP A 129 -22.02 -21.90 8.96
N PRO A 130 -21.60 -23.17 8.73
CA PRO A 130 -21.23 -23.90 7.50
C PRO A 130 -21.87 -25.32 7.42
N GLU A 131 -21.60 -26.11 6.36
CA GLU A 131 -21.27 -27.55 6.53
C GLU A 131 -20.72 -28.26 5.28
N THR A 132 -19.66 -29.01 5.53
CA THR A 132 -18.94 -30.02 4.75
C THR A 132 -19.67 -31.37 4.73
N THR A 133 -19.41 -32.25 3.74
CA THR A 133 -19.11 -33.70 3.97
C THR A 133 -18.62 -34.39 2.67
N GLU A 134 -17.60 -35.22 2.84
CA GLU A 134 -16.86 -36.06 1.88
C GLU A 134 -17.58 -37.39 1.53
N ARG A 135 -17.23 -38.03 0.39
CA ARG A 135 -16.63 -39.39 0.29
C ARG A 135 -16.67 -40.00 -1.12
N GLU A 136 -15.47 -40.32 -1.61
CA GLU A 136 -15.02 -41.63 -2.13
C GLU A 136 -15.79 -42.35 -3.26
N LEU A 137 -15.10 -42.64 -4.38
CA LEU A 137 -15.20 -43.93 -5.07
C LEU A 137 -14.01 -44.18 -6.02
N LEU A 138 -13.31 -45.27 -5.73
CA LEU A 138 -12.17 -45.87 -6.39
C LEU A 138 -12.59 -46.67 -7.66
N THR A 139 -11.60 -47.02 -8.49
CA THR A 139 -11.55 -48.13 -9.50
C THR A 139 -11.75 -47.79 -10.99
N LYS A 140 -10.68 -47.82 -11.81
CA LYS A 140 -10.27 -48.96 -12.69
C LYS A 140 -9.29 -48.51 -13.80
N LEU A 141 -8.16 -49.23 -13.91
CA LEU A 141 -7.36 -49.41 -15.13
C LEU A 141 -8.20 -50.16 -16.21
N PRO A 142 -7.90 -50.04 -17.53
CA PRO A 142 -6.82 -50.80 -18.22
C PRO A 142 -5.98 -49.86 -19.14
N GLY A 143 -4.78 -50.15 -19.64
CA GLY A 143 -4.21 -51.40 -20.14
C GLY A 143 -4.16 -51.36 -21.67
N SER A 144 -3.06 -50.84 -22.24
CA SER A 144 -2.43 -51.24 -23.52
C SER A 144 -1.21 -50.36 -23.80
#